data_AF-A0A6I2WXG8-F1
#
_entry.id   AF-A0A6I2WXG8-F1
#
_cell.length_a   1.000
_cell.length_b   1.000
_cell.length_c   1.000
_cell.angle_alpha   90.00
_cell.angle_beta   90.00
_cell.angle_gamma   90.00
#
_symmetry.space_group_name_H-M   'P 1'
#
loop_
_entity.id
_entity.type
_entity.pdbx_description
1 polymer ?
#
loop_
_entity_poly.entity_id
_entity_poly.type
_entity_poly.pdbx_seq_one_letter_code
_entity_poly.pdbx_strand_id
1 'polypeptide(L)'
;MASDRRNTRLAALGIVAALLFGGIGIRVWFLQVIDASTLRQRVEFSARRTITILPRRGRIFDIKGRILADNSRVLSVTIDRSVMPPVCSDTAPKSRERRYTKFWNLLSGPLNVPPDDLEARFCSNRYVPQEPVPLKDGVTEDQALYLLERREQYPGIDVVETWRRRYPYAPIASHVIGYMGSIPADNKSTKKINETDVYKDKGYILSERVGVAGVERTYEDVLHGTAGKRVYEVDANGRVLRTVEEVPAANGQDIQLSIDMSIQQYAEQTLETELRFR
;
A
#
# COMPACT_ATOMS: atom_id res chain seq x y z
N MET A 1 -56.87 55.61 -5.01
CA MET A 1 -56.01 55.06 -6.09
C MET A 1 -54.61 54.61 -5.65
N ALA A 2 -54.21 54.73 -4.38
CA ALA A 2 -52.90 54.26 -3.90
C ALA A 2 -52.87 52.77 -3.44
N SER A 3 -54.01 52.19 -3.08
CA SER A 3 -54.10 50.77 -2.63
C SER A 3 -53.95 49.76 -3.79
N ASP A 4 -54.41 50.13 -4.98
CA ASP A 4 -54.45 49.25 -6.16
C ASP A 4 -53.04 48.96 -6.72
N ARG A 5 -52.16 49.98 -6.69
CA ARG A 5 -50.74 49.84 -7.04
C ARG A 5 -49.94 49.00 -6.05
N ARG A 6 -50.38 48.90 -4.80
CA ARG A 6 -49.72 48.07 -3.77
C ARG A 6 -50.08 46.60 -3.93
N ASN A 7 -51.36 46.30 -4.18
CA ASN A 7 -51.83 44.93 -4.38
C ASN A 7 -51.29 44.31 -5.67
N THR A 8 -51.20 45.09 -6.75
CA THR A 8 -50.58 44.65 -8.02
C THR A 8 -49.08 44.37 -7.88
N ARG A 9 -48.33 45.18 -7.12
CA ARG A 9 -46.92 44.92 -6.80
C ARG A 9 -46.73 43.67 -5.93
N LEU A 10 -47.61 43.47 -4.95
CA LEU A 10 -47.59 42.26 -4.11
C LEU A 10 -47.93 41.01 -4.93
N ALA A 11 -48.90 41.09 -5.84
CA ALA A 11 -49.24 40.00 -6.76
C ALA A 11 -48.07 39.69 -7.72
N ALA A 12 -47.43 40.71 -8.29
CA ALA A 12 -46.26 40.54 -9.15
C ALA A 12 -45.09 39.87 -8.39
N LEU A 13 -44.80 40.30 -7.16
CA LEU A 13 -43.80 39.65 -6.30
C LEU A 13 -44.16 38.20 -5.98
N GLY A 14 -45.44 37.91 -5.71
CA GLY A 14 -45.92 36.55 -5.47
C GLY A 14 -45.73 35.64 -6.69
N ILE A 15 -46.01 36.14 -7.90
CA ILE A 15 -45.79 35.39 -9.14
C ILE A 15 -44.31 35.11 -9.38
N VAL A 16 -43.45 36.11 -9.19
CA VAL A 16 -42.00 35.94 -9.32
C VAL A 16 -41.47 34.92 -8.31
N ALA A 17 -41.94 34.99 -7.06
CA ALA A 17 -41.59 34.01 -6.04
C ALA A 17 -42.07 32.60 -6.42
N ALA A 18 -43.31 32.45 -6.91
CA ALA A 18 -43.86 31.17 -7.35
C ALA A 18 -43.07 30.56 -8.52
N LEU A 19 -42.63 31.38 -9.48
CA LEU A 19 -41.78 30.93 -10.59
C LEU A 19 -40.40 30.48 -10.10
N LEU A 20 -39.79 31.21 -9.15
CA LEU A 20 -38.51 30.82 -8.55
C LEU A 20 -38.62 29.50 -7.78
N PHE A 21 -39.62 29.36 -6.91
CA PHE A 21 -39.88 28.11 -6.17
C PHE A 21 -40.25 26.96 -7.12
N GLY A 22 -41.01 27.23 -8.18
CA GLY A 22 -41.31 26.25 -9.22
C GLY A 22 -40.07 25.78 -9.95
N GLY A 23 -39.18 26.69 -10.34
CA GLY A 23 -37.89 26.36 -10.97
C GLY A 23 -36.99 25.51 -10.06
N ILE A 24 -36.89 25.86 -8.78
CA ILE A 24 -36.16 25.06 -7.78
C ILE A 24 -36.83 23.68 -7.62
N GLY A 25 -38.15 23.62 -7.53
CA GLY A 25 -38.91 22.37 -7.39
C GLY A 25 -38.69 21.42 -8.56
N ILE A 26 -38.75 21.94 -9.79
CA ILE A 26 -38.44 21.19 -11.01
C ILE A 26 -36.99 20.68 -10.97
N ARG A 27 -36.05 21.51 -10.53
CA ARG A 27 -34.64 21.09 -10.41
C ARG A 27 -34.44 20.00 -9.36
N VAL A 28 -35.09 20.10 -8.20
CA VAL A 28 -35.05 19.09 -7.15
C VAL A 28 -35.67 17.79 -7.64
N TRP A 29 -36.82 17.84 -8.31
CA TRP A 29 -37.47 16.67 -8.90
C TRP A 29 -36.56 15.99 -9.95
N PHE A 30 -35.93 16.78 -10.81
CA PHE A 30 -34.96 16.28 -11.78
C PHE A 30 -33.80 15.54 -11.09
N LEU A 31 -33.21 16.12 -10.04
CA LEU A 31 -32.10 15.50 -9.31
C LEU A 31 -32.54 14.24 -8.52
N GLN A 32 -33.74 14.25 -7.93
CA GLN A 32 -34.22 13.17 -7.07
C GLN A 32 -34.89 12.01 -7.80
N VAL A 33 -35.41 12.23 -9.01
CA VAL A 33 -36.16 11.21 -9.77
C VAL A 33 -35.42 10.79 -11.04
N ILE A 34 -34.95 11.75 -11.84
CA ILE A 34 -34.28 11.46 -13.13
C ILE A 34 -32.83 11.02 -12.88
N ASP A 35 -32.06 11.80 -12.11
CA ASP A 35 -30.65 11.51 -11.81
C ASP A 35 -30.47 10.68 -10.52
N ALA A 36 -31.55 10.19 -9.93
CA ALA A 36 -31.50 9.48 -8.65
C ALA A 36 -30.58 8.26 -8.69
N SER A 37 -30.67 7.48 -9.76
CA SER A 37 -29.89 6.24 -9.94
C SER A 37 -28.40 6.53 -10.17
N THR A 38 -28.07 7.54 -10.97
CA THR A 38 -26.69 7.93 -11.25
C THR A 38 -26.02 8.57 -10.03
N LEU A 39 -26.76 9.40 -9.27
CA LEU A 39 -26.28 9.98 -8.01
C LEU A 39 -26.08 8.90 -6.93
N ARG A 40 -27.01 7.95 -6.81
CA ARG A 40 -26.84 6.79 -5.90
C ARG A 40 -25.62 5.96 -6.28
N GLN A 41 -25.40 5.68 -7.57
CA GLN A 41 -24.19 4.99 -8.02
C GLN A 41 -22.92 5.77 -7.67
N ARG A 42 -22.88 7.09 -7.89
CA ARG A 42 -21.70 7.91 -7.52
C ARG A 42 -21.41 7.87 -6.01
N VAL A 43 -22.44 7.88 -5.17
CA VAL A 43 -22.31 7.74 -3.73
C VAL A 43 -21.81 6.34 -3.38
N GLU A 44 -22.38 5.28 -3.95
CA GLU A 44 -21.94 3.91 -3.70
C GLU A 44 -20.48 3.67 -4.14
N PHE A 45 -20.09 4.17 -5.32
CA PHE A 45 -18.71 4.04 -5.80
C PHE A 45 -17.72 4.83 -4.94
N SER A 46 -18.13 5.96 -4.38
CA SER A 46 -17.29 6.78 -3.51
C SER A 46 -17.26 6.26 -2.07
N ALA A 47 -18.31 5.57 -1.64
CA ALA A 47 -18.42 4.94 -0.33
C ALA A 47 -17.71 3.59 -0.28
N ARG A 48 -17.47 2.92 -1.41
CA ARG A 48 -16.74 1.65 -1.44
C ARG A 48 -15.23 1.87 -1.50
N ARG A 49 -14.50 1.20 -0.63
CA ARG A 49 -13.04 1.14 -0.61
C ARG A 49 -12.57 -0.29 -0.70
N THR A 50 -11.71 -0.58 -1.67
CA THR A 50 -11.10 -1.91 -1.83
C THR A 50 -9.69 -1.90 -1.27
N ILE A 51 -9.38 -2.88 -0.42
CA ILE A 51 -8.03 -3.15 0.08
C ILE A 51 -7.63 -4.54 -0.40
N THR A 52 -6.43 -4.66 -0.94
CA THR A 52 -5.87 -5.95 -1.38
C THR A 52 -5.35 -6.73 -0.17
N ILE A 53 -5.70 -8.01 -0.07
CA ILE A 53 -5.16 -8.92 0.94
C ILE A 53 -4.05 -9.74 0.26
N LEU A 54 -2.81 -9.56 0.71
CA LEU A 54 -1.67 -10.25 0.11
C LEU A 54 -1.67 -11.75 0.53
N PRO A 55 -1.38 -12.67 -0.41
CA PRO A 55 -1.27 -14.09 -0.12
C PRO A 55 0.01 -14.40 0.65
N ARG A 56 0.03 -15.54 1.37
CA ARG A 56 1.29 -16.06 1.90
C ARG A 56 2.04 -16.76 0.77
N ARG A 57 3.27 -16.30 0.52
CA ARG A 57 4.15 -16.89 -0.49
C ARG A 57 4.57 -18.32 -0.14
N GLY A 58 4.68 -19.21 -1.11
CA GLY A 58 5.16 -20.58 -0.95
C GLY A 58 6.61 -20.65 -0.44
N ARG A 59 6.93 -21.72 0.29
CA ARG A 59 8.27 -22.02 0.80
C ARG A 59 9.13 -22.69 -0.27
N ILE A 60 10.44 -22.52 -0.16
CA ILE A 60 11.41 -23.16 -1.05
C ILE A 60 12.19 -24.19 -0.24
N PHE A 61 12.22 -25.41 -0.72
CA PHE A 61 12.94 -26.53 -0.12
C PHE A 61 14.07 -27.01 -1.03
N ASP A 62 15.09 -27.59 -0.42
CA ASP A 62 16.11 -28.35 -1.12
C ASP A 62 15.67 -29.81 -1.34
N ILE A 63 16.51 -30.61 -2.00
CA ILE A 63 16.20 -32.03 -2.28
C ILE A 63 16.01 -32.87 -1.00
N LYS A 64 16.61 -32.46 0.12
CA LYS A 64 16.51 -33.13 1.44
C LYS A 64 15.39 -32.56 2.32
N GLY A 65 14.60 -31.60 1.83
CA GLY A 65 13.52 -30.96 2.57
C GLY A 65 13.95 -29.85 3.53
N ARG A 66 15.20 -29.37 3.46
CA ARG A 66 15.67 -28.20 4.21
C ARG A 66 15.07 -26.93 3.64
N ILE A 67 14.67 -26.01 4.51
CA ILE A 67 14.05 -24.74 4.14
C ILE A 67 15.11 -23.76 3.63
N LEU A 68 15.06 -23.45 2.34
CA LEU A 68 15.92 -22.47 1.68
C LEU A 68 15.33 -21.05 1.74
N ALA A 69 14.00 -20.95 1.66
CA ALA A 69 13.27 -19.69 1.84
C ALA A 69 11.90 -19.94 2.51
N ASP A 70 11.57 -19.11 3.49
CA ASP A 70 10.30 -19.15 4.24
C ASP A 70 9.86 -17.73 4.59
N ASN A 71 8.68 -17.59 5.19
CA ASN A 71 8.12 -16.33 5.63
C ASN A 71 8.15 -16.28 7.16
N SER A 72 8.84 -15.30 7.72
CA SER A 72 8.84 -15.02 9.16
C SER A 72 7.88 -13.87 9.47
N ARG A 73 7.07 -14.03 10.51
CA ARG A 73 6.27 -12.94 11.09
C ARG A 73 7.21 -11.93 11.74
N VAL A 74 7.05 -10.66 11.39
CA VAL A 74 7.84 -9.55 11.93
C VAL A 74 6.93 -8.39 12.28
N LEU A 75 7.33 -7.59 13.27
CA LEU A 75 6.69 -6.31 13.55
C LEU A 75 7.22 -5.28 12.56
N SER A 76 6.32 -4.52 11.94
CA SER A 76 6.64 -3.42 11.04
C SER A 76 6.07 -2.13 11.56
N VAL A 77 6.92 -1.11 11.60
CA VAL A 77 6.52 0.25 11.90
C VAL A 77 6.06 0.90 10.61
N THR A 78 4.81 1.33 10.60
CA THR A 78 4.15 1.96 9.46
C THR A 78 3.69 3.37 9.79
N ILE A 79 3.42 4.17 8.76
CA ILE A 79 2.86 5.50 8.88
C ILE A 79 1.61 5.66 8.02
N ASP A 80 0.53 6.13 8.64
CA ASP A 80 -0.73 6.45 7.97
C ASP A 80 -0.70 7.88 7.41
N ARG A 81 -0.73 7.97 6.08
CA ARG A 81 -0.75 9.24 5.33
C ARG A 81 -2.06 10.01 5.47
N SER A 82 -3.14 9.37 5.92
CA SER A 82 -4.40 10.06 6.19
C SER A 82 -4.31 10.97 7.42
N VAL A 83 -3.53 10.56 8.43
CA VAL A 83 -3.27 11.34 9.65
C VAL A 83 -2.20 12.39 9.40
N MET A 84 -1.17 12.03 8.65
CA MET A 84 -0.05 12.92 8.30
C MET A 84 0.08 13.01 6.78
N PRO A 85 -0.61 13.97 6.12
CA PRO A 85 -0.56 14.08 4.66
C PRO A 85 0.87 14.32 4.16
N PRO A 86 1.30 13.65 3.08
CA PRO A 86 2.67 13.74 2.61
C PRO A 86 3.05 15.17 2.15
N VAL A 87 4.29 15.56 2.46
CA VAL A 87 4.90 16.83 2.03
C VAL A 87 6.13 16.47 1.20
N CYS A 88 5.90 16.11 -0.05
CA CYS A 88 6.89 15.41 -0.89
C CYS A 88 7.21 16.14 -2.19
N SER A 89 6.78 17.39 -2.32
CA SER A 89 7.12 18.28 -3.43
C SER A 89 7.80 19.54 -2.91
N ASP A 90 8.77 20.04 -3.68
CA ASP A 90 9.54 21.26 -3.37
C ASP A 90 8.67 22.53 -3.24
N THR A 91 7.39 22.43 -3.61
CA THR A 91 6.40 23.52 -3.56
C THR A 91 5.70 23.66 -2.21
N ALA A 92 6.03 22.83 -1.23
CA ALA A 92 5.36 22.84 0.06
C ALA A 92 5.69 24.09 0.92
N PRO A 93 4.77 24.52 1.81
CA PRO A 93 5.06 25.59 2.76
C PRO A 93 6.22 25.22 3.70
N LYS A 94 7.27 26.05 3.77
CA LYS A 94 8.45 25.87 4.64
C LYS A 94 8.12 25.59 6.12
N SER A 95 6.95 26.01 6.60
CA SER A 95 6.47 25.72 7.97
C SER A 95 6.10 24.25 8.19
N ARG A 96 5.58 23.57 7.16
CA ARG A 96 5.29 22.13 7.22
C ARG A 96 6.59 21.35 7.16
N GLU A 97 7.48 21.68 6.22
CA GLU A 97 8.80 21.05 6.07
C GLU A 97 9.56 20.93 7.41
N ARG A 98 9.71 22.03 8.16
CA ARG A 98 10.36 22.03 9.49
C ARG A 98 9.74 21.06 10.50
N ARG A 99 8.42 20.88 10.47
CA ARG A 99 7.72 19.94 11.36
C ARG A 99 8.07 18.50 11.00
N TYR A 100 8.15 18.19 9.70
CA TYR A 100 8.46 16.85 9.20
C TYR A 100 9.93 16.53 9.45
N THR A 101 10.85 17.48 9.21
CA THR A 101 12.27 17.30 9.55
C THR A 101 12.46 16.98 11.04
N LYS A 102 11.76 17.71 11.93
CA LYS A 102 11.80 17.41 13.36
C LYS A 102 11.24 16.01 13.68
N PHE A 103 10.16 15.63 13.03
CA PHE A 103 9.54 14.32 13.18
C PHE A 103 10.46 13.17 12.73
N TRP A 104 11.09 13.27 11.55
CA TRP A 104 12.03 12.27 11.06
C TRP A 104 13.26 12.13 11.96
N ASN A 105 13.78 13.25 12.47
CA ASN A 105 14.87 13.24 13.44
C ASN A 105 14.48 12.54 14.74
N LEU A 106 13.25 12.75 15.24
CA LEU A 106 12.73 12.08 16.44
C LEU A 106 12.55 10.57 16.23
N LEU A 107 12.15 10.15 15.03
CA LEU A 107 11.89 8.74 14.70
C LEU A 107 13.17 7.97 14.33
N SER A 108 14.17 8.67 13.82
CA SER A 108 15.46 8.10 13.41
C SER A 108 16.17 7.36 14.54
N GLY A 109 16.18 7.93 15.75
CA GLY A 109 16.81 7.33 16.93
C GLY A 109 16.21 5.96 17.30
N PRO A 110 14.91 5.88 17.62
CA PRO A 110 14.25 4.62 17.96
C PRO A 110 14.33 3.57 16.85
N LEU A 111 14.21 3.96 15.59
CA LEU A 111 14.24 3.03 14.46
C LEU A 111 15.66 2.69 13.98
N ASN A 112 16.69 3.44 14.35
CA ASN A 112 18.04 3.34 13.79
C ASN A 112 18.02 3.36 12.25
N VAL A 113 17.27 4.31 11.67
CA VAL A 113 17.17 4.56 10.22
C VAL A 113 17.42 6.05 9.99
N PRO A 114 18.24 6.44 9.00
CA PRO A 114 18.47 7.84 8.69
C PRO A 114 17.15 8.61 8.41
N PRO A 115 17.05 9.88 8.82
CA PRO A 115 15.86 10.71 8.56
C PRO A 115 15.50 10.75 7.06
N ASP A 116 16.50 10.91 6.20
CA ASP A 116 16.34 11.00 4.75
C ASP A 116 15.73 9.73 4.14
N ASP A 117 16.13 8.56 4.64
CA ASP A 117 15.59 7.27 4.21
C ASP A 117 14.12 7.09 4.64
N LEU A 118 13.77 7.55 5.84
CA LEU A 118 12.40 7.52 6.34
C LEU A 118 11.50 8.43 5.49
N GLU A 119 11.98 9.63 5.19
CA GLU A 119 11.29 10.58 4.33
C GLU A 119 11.12 10.04 2.90
N ALA A 120 12.17 9.46 2.32
CA ALA A 120 12.10 8.85 0.99
C ALA A 120 11.07 7.70 0.92
N ARG A 121 11.01 6.84 1.96
CA ARG A 121 9.98 5.79 2.06
C ARG A 121 8.59 6.40 2.17
N PHE A 122 8.43 7.37 3.07
CA PHE A 122 7.17 8.07 3.29
C PHE A 122 6.68 8.82 2.06
N CYS A 123 7.56 9.32 1.20
CA CYS A 123 7.24 10.01 -0.04
C CYS A 123 7.12 9.10 -1.26
N SER A 124 7.30 7.79 -1.11
CA SER A 124 7.25 6.85 -2.21
C SER A 124 5.86 6.78 -2.86
N ASN A 125 5.78 6.98 -4.17
CA ASN A 125 4.51 6.85 -4.92
C ASN A 125 4.06 5.39 -5.14
N ARG A 126 4.73 4.41 -4.49
CA ARG A 126 4.37 2.99 -4.54
C ARG A 126 3.12 2.67 -3.73
N TYR A 127 2.90 3.43 -2.66
CA TYR A 127 1.78 3.27 -1.74
C TYR A 127 0.70 4.28 -2.09
N VAL A 128 -0.55 3.83 -2.16
CA VAL A 128 -1.70 4.73 -2.28
C VAL A 128 -1.95 5.45 -0.94
N PRO A 129 -2.63 6.61 -0.91
CA PRO A 129 -2.84 7.37 0.32
C PRO A 129 -3.51 6.60 1.47
N GLN A 130 -4.24 5.53 1.17
CA GLN A 130 -4.98 4.70 2.12
C GLN A 130 -4.17 3.50 2.64
N GLU A 131 -3.02 3.20 2.04
CA GLU A 131 -2.14 2.14 2.50
C GLU A 131 -1.14 2.72 3.52
N PRO A 132 -1.03 2.12 4.72
CA PRO A 132 0.00 2.52 5.66
C PRO A 132 1.37 2.20 5.06
N VAL A 133 2.29 3.16 5.11
CA VAL A 133 3.61 3.03 4.49
C VAL A 133 4.57 2.38 5.49
N PRO A 134 5.16 1.21 5.21
CA PRO A 134 6.16 0.61 6.07
C PRO A 134 7.44 1.45 6.06
N LEU A 135 7.79 1.99 7.22
CA LEU A 135 9.03 2.73 7.45
C LEU A 135 10.16 1.78 7.81
N LYS A 136 9.90 0.78 8.67
CA LYS A 136 10.88 -0.24 9.03
C LYS A 136 10.20 -1.55 9.42
N ASP A 137 10.51 -2.59 8.68
CA ASP A 137 10.13 -3.97 9.00
C ASP A 137 11.17 -4.63 9.95
N GLY A 138 10.72 -5.54 10.80
CA GLY A 138 11.58 -6.31 11.71
C GLY A 138 12.09 -5.49 12.90
N VAL A 139 11.24 -4.67 13.50
CA VAL A 139 11.56 -4.00 14.77
C VAL A 139 11.44 -4.98 15.94
N THR A 140 12.18 -4.71 17.01
CA THR A 140 12.03 -5.48 18.25
C THR A 140 10.73 -5.11 18.97
N GLU A 141 10.28 -5.97 19.87
CA GLU A 141 9.10 -5.70 20.69
C GLU A 141 9.28 -4.44 21.56
N ASP A 142 10.47 -4.25 22.12
CA ASP A 142 10.80 -3.02 22.88
C ASP A 142 10.69 -1.75 22.03
N GLN A 143 11.17 -1.79 20.78
CA GLN A 143 11.04 -0.68 19.84
C GLN A 143 9.57 -0.40 19.49
N ALA A 144 8.78 -1.46 19.30
CA ALA A 144 7.36 -1.35 19.04
C ALA A 144 6.63 -0.71 20.23
N LEU A 145 6.81 -1.24 21.43
CA LEU A 145 6.20 -0.73 22.66
C LEU A 145 6.58 0.72 22.93
N TYR A 146 7.86 1.08 22.77
CA TYR A 146 8.34 2.45 22.93
C TYR A 146 7.56 3.46 22.08
N LEU A 147 7.29 3.12 20.82
CA LEU A 147 6.54 3.96 19.88
C LEU A 147 5.05 3.98 20.22
N LEU A 148 4.48 2.83 20.58
CA LEU A 148 3.06 2.70 20.91
C LEU A 148 2.67 3.48 22.18
N GLU A 149 3.54 3.53 23.18
CA GLU A 149 3.34 4.35 24.39
C GLU A 149 3.36 5.86 24.09
N ARG A 150 4.03 6.27 23.01
CA ARG A 150 4.27 7.67 22.64
C ARG A 150 3.49 8.08 21.40
N ARG A 151 2.32 7.47 21.16
CA ARG A 151 1.44 7.76 20.01
C ARG A 151 1.12 9.25 19.84
N GLU A 152 1.06 10.03 20.94
CA GLU A 152 0.89 11.49 20.88
C GLU A 152 2.08 12.23 20.26
N GLN A 153 3.30 11.73 20.48
CA GLN A 153 4.54 12.28 19.91
C GLN A 153 4.80 11.79 18.49
N TYR A 154 4.22 10.63 18.13
CA TYR A 154 4.37 9.98 16.84
C TYR A 154 3.03 9.88 16.08
N PRO A 155 2.42 11.02 15.67
CA PRO A 155 1.13 11.00 14.98
C PRO A 155 1.21 10.19 13.69
N GLY A 156 0.24 9.29 13.49
CA GLY A 156 0.14 8.44 12.31
C GLY A 156 1.06 7.22 12.32
N ILE A 157 1.95 7.06 13.30
CA ILE A 157 2.75 5.84 13.43
C ILE A 157 1.89 4.73 14.03
N ASP A 158 1.95 3.56 13.41
CA ASP A 158 1.39 2.33 13.96
C ASP A 158 2.35 1.15 13.78
N VAL A 159 2.19 0.14 14.64
CA VAL A 159 2.95 -1.09 14.56
C VAL A 159 2.02 -2.20 14.13
N VAL A 160 2.29 -2.77 12.96
CA VAL A 160 1.49 -3.86 12.40
C VAL A 160 2.35 -5.10 12.23
N GLU A 161 1.71 -6.25 12.35
CA GLU A 161 2.35 -7.52 12.06
C GLU A 161 2.33 -7.76 10.56
N THR A 162 3.51 -8.07 10.02
CA THR A 162 3.66 -8.38 8.59
C THR A 162 4.49 -9.63 8.39
N TRP A 163 4.51 -10.12 7.16
CA TRP A 163 5.32 -11.26 6.75
C TRP A 163 6.54 -10.75 5.99
N ARG A 164 7.72 -11.17 6.44
CA ARG A 164 8.98 -10.92 5.74
C ARG A 164 9.55 -12.24 5.25
N ARG A 165 10.03 -12.24 4.01
CA ARG A 165 10.78 -13.36 3.43
C ARG A 165 12.12 -13.53 4.15
N ARG A 166 12.39 -14.74 4.64
CA ARG A 166 13.60 -15.15 5.36
C ARG A 166 14.34 -16.22 4.56
N TYR A 167 15.66 -16.07 4.44
CA TYR A 167 16.55 -17.00 3.76
C TYR A 167 17.56 -17.55 4.78
N PRO A 168 17.29 -18.72 5.41
CA PRO A 168 18.11 -19.21 6.53
C PRO A 168 19.58 -19.48 6.19
N TYR A 169 19.86 -19.82 4.92
CA TYR A 169 21.20 -20.18 4.44
C TYR A 169 21.92 -19.04 3.70
N ALA A 170 21.34 -17.84 3.64
CA ALA A 170 22.00 -16.70 3.00
C ALA A 170 23.36 -16.40 3.68
N PRO A 171 24.42 -16.07 2.91
CA PRO A 171 24.41 -15.75 1.48
C PRO A 171 24.59 -16.97 0.54
N ILE A 172 24.70 -18.19 1.05
CA ILE A 172 24.97 -19.38 0.22
C ILE A 172 23.81 -19.61 -0.75
N ALA A 173 24.12 -19.95 -2.01
CA ALA A 173 23.16 -20.18 -3.08
C ALA A 173 22.26 -18.97 -3.42
N SER A 174 22.59 -17.75 -2.97
CA SER A 174 21.75 -16.56 -3.21
C SER A 174 21.53 -16.26 -4.70
N HIS A 175 22.49 -16.62 -5.56
CA HIS A 175 22.37 -16.47 -7.01
C HIS A 175 21.38 -17.47 -7.63
N VAL A 176 21.24 -18.66 -7.04
CA VAL A 176 20.27 -19.68 -7.47
C VAL A 176 18.90 -19.40 -6.89
N ILE A 177 18.81 -19.23 -5.57
CA ILE A 177 17.53 -19.02 -4.87
C ILE A 177 16.95 -17.65 -5.28
N GLY A 178 17.80 -16.63 -5.35
CA GLY A 178 17.40 -15.26 -5.61
C GLY A 178 16.89 -14.54 -4.38
N TYR A 179 16.26 -13.40 -4.62
CA TYR A 179 15.70 -12.55 -3.57
C TYR A 179 14.44 -11.83 -4.06
N MET A 180 13.64 -11.37 -3.11
CA MET A 180 12.50 -10.51 -3.37
C MET A 180 12.94 -9.05 -3.35
N GLY A 181 12.35 -8.24 -4.23
CA GLY A 181 12.50 -6.80 -4.27
C GLY A 181 11.17 -6.14 -4.62
N SER A 182 11.16 -4.82 -4.64
CA SER A 182 9.97 -4.11 -5.13
C SER A 182 9.79 -4.37 -6.63
N ILE A 183 8.56 -4.22 -7.14
CA ILE A 183 8.30 -4.29 -8.58
C ILE A 183 9.29 -3.38 -9.32
N PRO A 184 10.05 -3.92 -10.30
CA PRO A 184 11.02 -3.16 -11.07
C PRO A 184 10.37 -1.91 -11.66
N ALA A 185 10.98 -0.76 -11.39
CA ALA A 185 10.56 0.49 -11.98
C ALA A 185 11.00 0.52 -13.45
N ASP A 186 10.15 1.11 -14.28
CA ASP A 186 10.42 1.26 -15.72
C ASP A 186 11.79 1.93 -15.98
N ASN A 187 12.66 1.21 -16.68
CA ASN A 187 13.87 1.78 -17.27
C ASN A 187 13.51 2.31 -18.66
N LYS A 188 13.12 3.58 -18.71
CA LYS A 188 12.80 4.33 -19.95
C LYS A 188 13.85 4.23 -21.08
N SER A 189 15.06 3.73 -20.79
CA SER A 189 16.15 3.53 -21.75
C SER A 189 16.01 2.26 -22.61
N THR A 190 15.18 1.30 -22.23
CA THR A 190 15.01 0.04 -22.98
C THR A 190 13.61 -0.05 -23.54
N LYS A 191 13.47 -0.14 -24.89
CA LYS A 191 12.21 -0.43 -25.62
C LYS A 191 11.62 -1.84 -25.31
N LYS A 192 11.80 -2.36 -24.10
CA LYS A 192 11.21 -3.62 -23.66
C LYS A 192 9.84 -3.34 -23.05
N ILE A 193 8.98 -4.36 -23.08
CA ILE A 193 7.67 -4.38 -22.42
C ILE A 193 7.82 -3.87 -20.98
N ASN A 194 6.96 -2.94 -20.58
CA ASN A 194 6.96 -2.36 -19.25
C ASN A 194 6.69 -3.47 -18.22
N GLU A 195 7.72 -3.94 -17.50
CA GLU A 195 7.56 -5.00 -16.49
C GLU A 195 6.53 -4.60 -15.42
N THR A 196 6.47 -3.31 -15.07
CA THR A 196 5.46 -2.79 -14.13
C THR A 196 4.03 -3.03 -14.63
N ASP A 197 3.77 -2.87 -15.93
CA ASP A 197 2.43 -3.05 -16.48
C ASP A 197 2.08 -4.54 -16.58
N VAL A 198 3.06 -5.41 -16.86
CA VAL A 198 2.88 -6.87 -16.79
C VAL A 198 2.41 -7.31 -15.40
N TYR A 199 3.02 -6.78 -14.33
CA TYR A 199 2.59 -7.10 -12.96
C TYR A 199 1.21 -6.53 -12.64
N LYS A 200 0.90 -5.30 -13.09
CA LYS A 200 -0.45 -4.74 -12.91
C LYS A 200 -1.52 -5.56 -13.62
N ASP A 201 -1.25 -6.02 -14.84
CA ASP A 201 -2.17 -6.87 -15.62
C ASP A 201 -2.41 -8.21 -14.93
N LYS A 202 -1.41 -8.71 -14.19
CA LYS A 202 -1.53 -9.88 -13.31
C LYS A 202 -2.21 -9.59 -11.95
N GLY A 203 -2.62 -8.35 -11.70
CA GLY A 203 -3.34 -7.95 -10.48
C GLY A 203 -2.47 -7.57 -9.29
N TYR A 204 -1.15 -7.37 -9.48
CA TYR A 204 -0.26 -6.93 -8.41
C TYR A 204 -0.46 -5.45 -8.08
N ILE A 205 -0.27 -5.10 -6.81
CA ILE A 205 -0.22 -3.72 -6.35
C ILE A 205 1.22 -3.18 -6.38
N LEU A 206 1.40 -1.88 -6.61
CA LEU A 206 2.73 -1.28 -6.74
C LEU A 206 3.59 -1.34 -5.46
N SER A 207 2.93 -1.45 -4.30
CA SER A 207 3.54 -1.61 -2.99
C SER A 207 4.04 -3.03 -2.72
N GLU A 208 3.66 -4.00 -3.55
CA GLU A 208 4.03 -5.40 -3.38
C GLU A 208 5.50 -5.70 -3.73
N ARG A 209 6.03 -6.77 -3.12
CA ARG A 209 7.36 -7.30 -3.40
C ARG A 209 7.25 -8.55 -4.26
N VAL A 210 8.08 -8.62 -5.30
CA VAL A 210 8.14 -9.72 -6.27
C VAL A 210 9.53 -10.33 -6.29
N GLY A 211 9.65 -11.57 -6.77
CA GLY A 211 10.93 -12.22 -7.03
C GLY A 211 11.73 -11.49 -8.11
N VAL A 212 12.93 -11.03 -7.77
CA VAL A 212 13.79 -10.23 -8.68
C VAL A 212 14.83 -11.09 -9.39
N ALA A 213 15.26 -12.19 -8.76
CA ALA A 213 16.30 -13.06 -9.28
C ALA A 213 16.02 -14.53 -8.95
N GLY A 214 16.78 -15.42 -9.58
CA GLY A 214 16.82 -16.85 -9.26
C GLY A 214 15.46 -17.54 -9.33
N VAL A 215 15.32 -18.58 -8.50
CA VAL A 215 14.09 -19.36 -8.31
C VAL A 215 12.92 -18.46 -7.91
N GLU A 216 13.15 -17.45 -7.06
CA GLU A 216 12.11 -16.49 -6.65
C GLU A 216 11.46 -15.78 -7.85
N ARG A 217 12.25 -15.37 -8.86
CA ARG A 217 11.71 -14.74 -10.08
C ARG A 217 11.12 -15.77 -11.04
N THR A 218 11.80 -16.89 -11.25
CA THR A 218 11.39 -17.91 -12.23
C THR A 218 10.05 -18.55 -11.86
N TYR A 219 9.82 -18.80 -10.57
CA TYR A 219 8.60 -19.42 -10.05
C TYR A 219 7.68 -18.41 -9.36
N GLU A 220 7.75 -17.12 -9.71
CA GLU A 220 6.88 -16.08 -9.14
C GLU A 220 5.40 -16.45 -9.19
N ASP A 221 4.91 -16.90 -10.36
CA ASP A 221 3.50 -17.23 -10.57
C ASP A 221 3.01 -18.42 -9.70
N VAL A 222 3.93 -19.30 -9.27
CA VAL A 222 3.62 -20.45 -8.41
C VAL A 222 3.79 -20.08 -6.94
N LEU A 223 4.86 -19.36 -6.63
CA LEU A 223 5.24 -18.98 -5.27
C LEU A 223 4.34 -17.89 -4.70
N HIS A 224 3.90 -16.93 -5.51
CA HIS A 224 3.12 -15.78 -5.05
C HIS A 224 1.77 -16.19 -4.46
N GLY A 225 1.02 -17.00 -5.20
CA GLY A 225 -0.38 -17.30 -4.89
C GLY A 225 -1.32 -16.34 -5.61
N THR A 226 -2.52 -16.14 -5.08
CA THR A 226 -3.48 -15.17 -5.64
C THR A 226 -3.95 -14.21 -4.56
N ALA A 227 -3.88 -12.91 -4.87
CA ALA A 227 -4.31 -11.88 -3.96
C ALA A 227 -5.82 -11.93 -3.72
N GLY A 228 -6.19 -11.78 -2.45
CA GLY A 228 -7.57 -11.56 -2.05
C GLY A 228 -7.92 -10.08 -2.13
N LYS A 229 -9.19 -9.76 -1.89
CA LYS A 229 -9.65 -8.38 -1.78
C LYS A 229 -10.70 -8.27 -0.70
N ARG A 230 -10.71 -7.14 -0.01
CA ARG A 230 -11.75 -6.78 0.95
C ARG A 230 -12.30 -5.41 0.60
N VAL A 231 -13.61 -5.34 0.43
CA VAL A 231 -14.33 -4.12 0.08
C VAL A 231 -15.06 -3.63 1.31
N TYR A 232 -14.74 -2.43 1.75
CA TYR A 232 -15.37 -1.73 2.85
C TYR A 232 -16.31 -0.65 2.34
N GLU A 233 -17.40 -0.41 3.05
CA GLU A 233 -18.17 0.83 2.94
C GLU A 233 -17.64 1.83 3.98
N VAL A 234 -17.38 3.06 3.57
CA VAL A 234 -16.87 4.13 4.44
C VAL A 234 -17.81 5.32 4.51
N ASP A 235 -17.73 6.06 5.62
CA ASP A 235 -18.38 7.37 5.74
C ASP A 235 -17.57 8.48 5.01
N ALA A 236 -18.12 9.69 5.00
CA ALA A 236 -17.46 10.87 4.42
C ALA A 236 -16.13 11.23 5.11
N ASN A 237 -15.92 10.78 6.36
CA ASN A 237 -14.69 10.96 7.12
C ASN A 237 -13.70 9.80 6.92
N GLY A 238 -14.06 8.80 6.09
CA GLY A 238 -13.26 7.63 5.78
C GLY A 238 -13.24 6.53 6.83
N ARG A 239 -14.13 6.57 7.83
CA ARG A 239 -14.30 5.50 8.81
C ARG A 239 -15.02 4.33 8.18
N VAL A 240 -14.56 3.12 8.46
CA VAL A 240 -15.18 1.88 7.99
C VAL A 240 -16.53 1.69 8.67
N LEU A 241 -17.60 1.58 7.90
CA LEU A 241 -18.97 1.28 8.36
C LEU A 241 -19.23 -0.22 8.39
N ARG A 242 -18.92 -0.91 7.28
CA ARG A 242 -19.07 -2.37 7.16
C ARG A 242 -18.22 -2.96 6.05
N THR A 243 -17.99 -4.26 6.10
CA THR A 243 -17.45 -5.03 4.97
C THR A 243 -18.60 -5.39 4.02
N VAL A 244 -18.44 -5.06 2.74
CA VAL A 244 -19.39 -5.33 1.65
C VAL A 244 -19.09 -6.67 0.97
N GLU A 245 -17.81 -6.93 0.72
CA GLU A 245 -17.33 -8.12 0.02
C GLU A 245 -15.97 -8.50 0.60
N GLU A 246 -15.73 -9.79 0.80
CA GLU A 246 -14.42 -10.31 1.15
C GLU A 246 -14.14 -11.56 0.33
N VAL A 247 -13.03 -11.52 -0.39
CA VAL A 247 -12.47 -12.67 -1.10
C VAL A 247 -11.13 -12.98 -0.44
N PRO A 248 -10.99 -14.13 0.24
CA PRO A 248 -9.74 -14.49 0.89
C PRO A 248 -8.63 -14.70 -0.15
N ALA A 249 -7.39 -14.41 0.24
CA ALA A 249 -6.22 -14.68 -0.59
C ALA A 249 -5.93 -16.19 -0.61
N ALA A 250 -5.48 -16.72 -1.75
CA ALA A 250 -4.98 -18.09 -1.83
C ALA A 250 -3.46 -18.08 -1.72
N ASN A 251 -2.93 -18.84 -0.77
CA ASN A 251 -1.49 -18.94 -0.56
C ASN A 251 -0.80 -19.56 -1.79
N GLY A 252 0.43 -19.12 -2.03
CA GLY A 252 1.28 -19.71 -3.06
C GLY A 252 1.73 -21.12 -2.70
N GLN A 253 2.17 -21.85 -3.72
CA GLN A 253 2.56 -23.24 -3.59
C GLN A 253 4.03 -23.37 -3.18
N ASP A 254 4.30 -24.32 -2.30
CA ASP A 254 5.65 -24.68 -1.92
C ASP A 254 6.36 -25.37 -3.10
N ILE A 255 7.66 -25.11 -3.26
CA ILE A 255 8.47 -25.74 -4.30
C ILE A 255 9.63 -26.50 -3.68
N GLN A 256 9.94 -27.66 -4.26
CA GLN A 256 11.11 -28.45 -3.90
C GLN A 256 12.10 -28.45 -5.05
N LEU A 257 13.33 -28.02 -4.76
CA LEU A 257 14.42 -27.97 -5.73
C LEU A 257 15.18 -29.30 -5.76
N SER A 258 15.84 -29.56 -6.88
CA SER A 258 16.79 -30.68 -7.02
C SER A 258 18.17 -30.39 -6.43
N ILE A 259 18.41 -29.16 -5.96
CA ILE A 259 19.69 -28.77 -5.38
C ILE A 259 19.86 -29.38 -3.98
N ASP A 260 21.06 -29.85 -3.68
CA ASP A 260 21.45 -30.24 -2.32
C ASP A 260 22.25 -29.11 -1.67
N MET A 261 21.71 -28.54 -0.60
CA MET A 261 22.35 -27.42 0.11
C MET A 261 23.75 -27.74 0.64
N SER A 262 24.03 -29.00 1.02
CA SER A 262 25.36 -29.40 1.52
C SER A 262 26.38 -29.41 0.38
N ILE A 263 25.98 -29.92 -0.79
CA ILE A 263 26.85 -29.95 -1.97
C ILE A 263 27.08 -28.51 -2.46
N GLN A 264 26.04 -27.70 -2.51
CA GLN A 264 26.14 -26.30 -2.91
C GLN A 264 27.06 -25.51 -1.97
N GLN A 265 26.93 -25.69 -0.65
CA GLN A 265 27.81 -25.07 0.33
C GLN A 265 29.27 -25.49 0.13
N TYR A 266 29.53 -26.79 -0.06
CA TYR A 266 30.88 -27.29 -0.30
C TYR A 266 31.48 -26.73 -1.59
N ALA A 267 30.70 -26.65 -2.67
CA ALA A 267 31.12 -26.09 -3.95
C ALA A 267 31.50 -24.61 -3.83
N GLU A 268 30.68 -23.79 -3.16
CA GLU A 268 30.97 -22.36 -2.94
C GLU A 268 32.20 -22.16 -2.05
N GLN A 269 32.36 -22.94 -0.98
CA GLN A 269 33.53 -22.87 -0.11
C GLN A 269 34.82 -23.28 -0.84
N THR A 270 34.76 -24.32 -1.67
CA THR A 270 35.91 -24.78 -2.48
C THR A 270 36.29 -23.70 -3.48
N LEU A 271 35.31 -23.12 -4.18
CA LEU A 271 35.54 -22.04 -5.13
C LEU A 271 36.15 -20.81 -4.45
N GLU A 272 35.63 -20.39 -3.30
CA GLU A 272 36.17 -19.28 -2.53
C GLU A 272 37.62 -19.55 -2.11
N THR A 273 37.91 -20.77 -1.66
CA THR A 273 39.26 -21.18 -1.25
C THR A 273 40.24 -21.09 -2.42
N GLU A 274 39.90 -21.67 -3.57
CA GLU A 274 40.74 -21.64 -4.79
C GLU A 274 40.97 -20.21 -5.30
N LEU A 275 39.95 -19.34 -5.24
CA LEU A 275 40.08 -17.94 -5.63
C LEU A 275 41.00 -17.14 -4.70
N ARG A 276 41.12 -17.51 -3.42
CA ARG A 276 42.02 -16.85 -2.46
C ARG A 276 43.47 -17.29 -2.60
N PHE A 277 43.72 -18.49 -3.13
CA PHE A 277 45.07 -19.01 -3.38
C PHE A 277 45.69 -18.52 -4.69
N ARG A 278 44.89 -17.85 -5.55
CA ARG A 278 45.31 -17.30 -6.83
C ARG A 278 45.68 -15.82 -6.71
#